data_AF-A0A2S2QKT2-F1
#
_entry.id   AF-A0A2S2QKT2-F1
#
_cell.length_a   1.000
_cell.length_b   1.000
_cell.length_c   1.000
_cell.angle_alpha   90.00
_cell.angle_beta   90.00
_cell.angle_gamma   90.00
#
_symmetry.space_group_name_H-M   'P 1'
#
loop_
_entity.id
_entity.type
_entity.pdbx_description
1 polymer ?
#
loop_
_entity_poly.entity_id
_entity_poly.type
_entity_poly.pdbx_seq_one_letter_code
_entity_poly.pdbx_strand_id
1 'polypeptide(L)'
;MANVGLNVFLIDLPYDIMGIKFVHWTWHDTDPNLGDRMYWVPWTSYYFHMVFSASFVFWFFFRSVHLNQKNTTKTEIITSLSAIFLSTPCGILCFSILYHPLHDLYNVPTQVIMMFLIAVYILFTILKRKPRYINSCPFIIILYLVVYYTTFLFMAILGKPENEVSTGPHEIIGPCNVTVPSFGTVS
;
A
#
# COMPACT_ATOMS: atom_id res chain seq x y z
N MET A 1 -5.94 6.55 -12.38
CA MET A 1 -5.25 7.07 -11.18
C MET A 1 -5.93 6.51 -9.93
N ALA A 2 -7.09 7.03 -9.50
CA ALA A 2 -7.80 6.52 -8.32
C ALA A 2 -8.05 4.98 -8.31
N ASN A 3 -8.50 4.42 -9.45
CA ASN A 3 -8.60 2.98 -9.64
C ASN A 3 -7.32 2.19 -9.34
N VAL A 4 -6.16 2.72 -9.70
CA VAL A 4 -4.89 2.01 -9.47
C VAL A 4 -4.57 2.03 -7.98
N GLY A 5 -4.77 3.15 -7.29
CA GLY A 5 -4.62 3.21 -5.83
C GLY A 5 -5.50 2.20 -5.11
N LEU A 6 -6.79 2.09 -5.49
CA LEU A 6 -7.70 1.09 -4.93
C LEU A 6 -7.25 -0.34 -5.21
N ASN A 7 -6.80 -0.64 -6.43
CA ASN A 7 -6.31 -1.97 -6.78
C ASN A 7 -5.03 -2.32 -6.01
N VAL A 8 -4.11 -1.37 -5.85
CA VAL A 8 -2.89 -1.57 -5.05
C VAL A 8 -3.26 -1.87 -3.61
N PHE A 9 -4.16 -1.11 -3.00
CA PHE A 9 -4.67 -1.42 -1.65
C PHE A 9 -5.24 -2.84 -1.54
N LEU A 10 -6.08 -3.26 -2.48
CA LEU A 10 -6.69 -4.60 -2.44
C LEU A 10 -5.68 -5.74 -2.62
N ILE A 11 -4.60 -5.50 -3.37
CA ILE A 11 -3.52 -6.47 -3.56
C ILE A 11 -2.64 -6.50 -2.31
N ASP A 12 -2.32 -5.34 -1.76
CA ASP A 12 -1.41 -5.17 -0.63
C ASP A 12 -1.99 -5.68 0.70
N LEU A 13 -3.31 -5.56 0.89
CA LEU A 13 -4.00 -5.97 2.11
C LEU A 13 -3.69 -7.41 2.58
N PRO A 14 -3.88 -8.47 1.78
CA PRO A 14 -3.51 -9.83 2.22
C PRO A 14 -2.01 -10.02 2.38
N TYR A 15 -1.17 -9.31 1.61
CA TYR A 15 0.28 -9.41 1.69
C TYR A 15 0.79 -8.87 3.04
N ASP A 16 0.34 -7.68 3.44
CA ASP A 16 0.74 -7.04 4.70
C ASP A 16 0.25 -7.82 5.92
N ILE A 17 -1.01 -8.28 5.91
CA ILE A 17 -1.57 -9.06 7.03
C ILE A 17 -0.77 -10.37 7.21
N MET A 18 -0.48 -11.07 6.12
CA MET A 18 0.23 -12.33 6.18
C MET A 18 1.72 -12.16 6.47
N GLY A 19 2.34 -11.07 5.98
CA GLY A 19 3.72 -10.71 6.29
C GLY A 19 3.94 -10.52 7.79
N ILE A 20 3.04 -9.80 8.47
CA ILE A 20 3.10 -9.65 9.93
C ILE A 20 2.80 -10.98 10.64
N LYS A 21 1.79 -11.73 10.19
CA LYS A 21 1.42 -13.01 10.81
C LYS A 21 2.60 -13.98 10.88
N PHE A 22 3.45 -14.02 9.84
CA PHE A 22 4.66 -14.85 9.80
C PHE A 22 5.95 -14.09 10.12
N VAL A 23 5.86 -12.89 10.69
CA VAL A 23 7.01 -12.12 11.19
C VAL A 23 8.06 -11.85 10.09
N HIS A 24 7.61 -11.70 8.84
CA HIS A 24 8.48 -11.27 7.73
C HIS A 24 8.93 -9.82 7.93
N TRP A 25 8.07 -8.99 8.53
CA TRP A 25 8.38 -7.66 9.01
C TRP A 25 7.45 -7.30 10.18
N THR A 26 7.90 -6.33 10.97
CA THR A 26 7.15 -5.74 12.09
C THR A 26 7.18 -4.23 11.98
N TRP A 27 6.25 -3.56 12.66
CA TRP A 27 6.17 -2.10 12.70
C TRP A 27 6.59 -1.60 14.07
N HIS A 28 7.31 -0.47 14.10
CA HIS A 28 7.71 0.17 15.35
C HIS A 28 6.49 0.62 16.15
N ASP A 29 6.48 0.30 17.44
CA ASP A 29 5.38 0.66 18.35
C ASP A 29 5.51 2.07 18.94
N THR A 30 6.62 2.75 18.67
CA THR A 30 6.93 4.09 19.17
C THR A 30 6.51 5.21 18.22
N ASP A 31 6.21 4.91 16.95
CA ASP A 31 5.76 5.91 15.99
C ASP A 31 4.24 6.14 16.12
N PRO A 32 3.80 7.36 16.50
CA PRO A 32 2.37 7.65 16.66
C PRO A 32 1.57 7.49 15.36
N ASN A 33 2.19 7.65 14.19
CA ASN A 33 1.52 7.46 12.90
C ASN A 33 1.22 5.98 12.60
N LEU A 34 1.89 5.06 13.30
CA LEU A 34 1.69 3.62 13.14
C LEU A 34 0.78 3.04 14.23
N GLY A 35 0.25 3.87 15.13
CA GLY A 35 -0.51 3.41 16.30
C GLY A 35 -1.87 2.78 15.96
N ASP A 36 -2.57 3.31 14.96
CA ASP A 36 -3.87 2.78 14.53
C ASP A 36 -3.70 1.65 13.49
N ARG A 37 -4.14 0.43 13.83
CA ARG A 37 -3.80 -0.81 13.10
C ARG A 37 -5.01 -1.69 12.83
N MET A 38 -5.01 -2.35 11.67
CA MET A 38 -5.90 -3.44 11.30
C MET A 38 -5.10 -4.73 11.16
N TYR A 39 -5.41 -5.75 11.98
CA TYR A 39 -4.64 -7.01 12.04
C TYR A 39 -3.14 -6.77 12.23
N TRP A 40 -2.77 -5.85 13.13
CA TRP A 40 -1.40 -5.40 13.39
C TRP A 40 -0.71 -4.63 12.24
N VAL A 41 -1.38 -4.43 11.10
CA VAL A 41 -0.89 -3.58 10.01
C VAL A 41 -1.36 -2.13 10.22
N PRO A 42 -0.47 -1.13 10.23
CA PRO A 42 -0.83 0.27 10.30
C PRO A 42 -1.71 0.70 9.13
N TRP A 43 -2.81 1.39 9.43
CA TRP A 43 -3.66 1.97 8.39
C TRP A 43 -2.93 2.98 7.50
N THR A 44 -1.91 3.64 8.05
CA THR A 44 -1.02 4.56 7.32
C THR A 44 -0.19 3.86 6.24
N SER A 45 0.15 2.58 6.39
CA SER A 45 0.82 1.80 5.32
C SER A 45 -0.03 1.78 4.05
N TYR A 46 -1.28 1.35 4.21
CA TYR A 46 -2.26 1.33 3.12
C TYR A 46 -2.51 2.72 2.54
N TYR A 47 -2.52 3.77 3.38
CA TYR A 47 -2.62 5.16 2.92
C TYR A 47 -1.51 5.47 1.91
N PHE A 48 -0.26 5.20 2.30
CA PHE A 48 0.90 5.49 1.48
C PHE A 48 0.86 4.71 0.17
N HIS A 49 0.59 3.41 0.22
CA HIS A 49 0.49 2.58 -0.98
C HIS A 49 -0.59 3.09 -1.95
N MET A 50 -1.77 3.48 -1.45
CA MET A 50 -2.84 4.04 -2.27
C MET A 50 -2.45 5.36 -2.93
N VAL A 51 -1.95 6.32 -2.14
CA VAL A 51 -1.67 7.67 -2.61
C VAL A 51 -0.45 7.69 -3.52
N PHE A 52 0.62 6.95 -3.18
CA PHE A 52 1.87 6.97 -3.95
C PHE A 52 1.67 6.29 -5.31
N SER A 53 0.93 5.18 -5.37
CA SER A 53 0.61 4.53 -6.64
C SER A 53 -0.32 5.38 -7.51
N ALA A 54 -1.33 6.04 -6.92
CA ALA A 54 -2.19 6.97 -7.64
C ALA A 54 -1.40 8.17 -8.19
N SER A 55 -0.47 8.71 -7.39
CA SER A 55 0.45 9.81 -7.74
C SER A 55 1.40 9.40 -8.86
N PHE A 56 2.01 8.22 -8.78
CA PHE A 56 2.88 7.68 -9.83
C PHE A 56 2.14 7.61 -11.18
N VAL A 57 0.93 7.02 -11.18
CA VAL A 57 0.12 6.92 -12.39
C VAL A 57 -0.34 8.29 -12.89
N PHE A 58 -0.64 9.23 -11.99
CA PHE A 58 -0.96 10.60 -12.36
C PHE A 58 0.20 11.22 -13.16
N TRP A 59 1.42 11.22 -12.61
CA TRP A 59 2.58 11.82 -13.26
C TRP A 59 3.00 11.10 -14.55
N PHE A 60 2.89 9.77 -14.57
CA PHE A 60 3.20 8.99 -15.76
C PHE A 60 2.28 9.34 -16.94
N PHE A 61 0.97 9.47 -16.69
CA PHE A 61 -0.01 9.79 -17.74
C PHE A 61 -0.32 11.29 -17.88
N PHE A 62 0.26 12.15 -17.03
CA PHE A 62 -0.02 13.60 -17.03
C PHE A 62 0.24 14.23 -18.40
N ARG A 63 1.31 13.79 -19.09
CA ARG A 63 1.65 14.25 -20.44
C ARG A 63 0.92 13.51 -21.56
N SER A 64 -0.20 12.85 -21.25
CA SER A 64 -1.05 12.13 -22.22
C SER A 64 -0.28 11.07 -23.02
N VAL A 65 0.52 10.25 -22.33
CA VAL A 65 1.12 9.05 -22.93
C VAL A 65 0.00 8.10 -23.34
N HIS A 66 -0.10 7.82 -24.63
CA HIS A 66 -1.08 6.86 -25.15
C HIS A 66 -0.39 5.50 -25.30
N LEU A 67 -0.85 4.50 -24.55
CA LEU A 67 -0.29 3.15 -24.58
C LEU A 67 -0.45 2.46 -25.95
N ASN A 68 -1.47 2.86 -26.72
CA ASN A 68 -1.79 2.28 -28.02
C ASN A 68 -1.07 2.98 -29.19
N GLN A 69 -0.22 3.97 -28.91
CA GLN A 69 0.52 4.72 -29.92
C GLN A 69 2.01 4.66 -29.62
N LYS A 70 2.83 4.65 -30.68
CA LYS A 70 4.27 4.70 -30.55
C LYS A 70 4.67 6.10 -30.07
N ASN A 71 5.08 6.21 -28.81
CA ASN A 71 5.58 7.46 -28.24
C ASN A 71 7.05 7.64 -28.64
N THR A 72 7.55 8.88 -28.56
CA THR A 72 8.99 9.11 -28.75
C THR A 72 9.75 8.63 -27.51
N THR A 73 10.96 8.12 -27.69
CA THR A 73 11.85 7.70 -26.58
C THR A 73 12.06 8.83 -25.57
N LYS A 74 12.16 10.08 -26.05
CA LYS A 74 12.24 11.26 -25.18
C LYS A 74 11.00 11.42 -24.29
N THR A 75 9.80 11.23 -24.84
CA THR A 75 8.55 11.30 -24.07
C THR A 75 8.49 10.20 -23.01
N GLU A 76 8.86 8.97 -23.37
CA GLU A 76 8.89 7.82 -22.45
C GLU A 76 9.88 8.04 -21.30
N ILE A 77 11.09 8.52 -21.61
CA ILE A 77 12.11 8.84 -20.59
C ILE A 77 11.60 9.94 -19.67
N ILE A 78 11.10 11.06 -20.21
CA ILE A 78 10.67 12.19 -19.37
C ILE A 78 9.48 11.81 -18.48
N THR A 79 8.52 11.05 -19.01
CA THR A 79 7.33 10.63 -18.24
C THR A 79 7.69 9.64 -17.14
N SER A 80 8.59 8.69 -17.44
CA SER A 80 9.14 7.77 -16.43
C SER A 80 9.91 8.50 -15.34
N LEU A 81 10.81 9.42 -15.72
CA LEU A 81 11.54 10.25 -14.75
C LEU A 81 10.58 11.10 -13.92
N SER A 82 9.57 11.72 -14.54
CA SER A 82 8.59 12.51 -13.80
C SER A 82 7.80 11.66 -12.81
N ALA A 83 7.40 10.43 -13.19
CA ALA A 83 6.70 9.53 -12.29
C ALA A 83 7.59 9.10 -11.13
N ILE A 84 8.86 8.78 -11.37
CA ILE A 84 9.81 8.38 -10.33
C ILE A 84 10.07 9.54 -9.35
N PHE A 85 10.41 10.73 -9.86
CA PHE A 85 10.84 11.84 -9.01
C PHE A 85 9.69 12.61 -8.36
N LEU A 86 8.51 12.69 -8.98
CA LEU A 86 7.39 13.49 -8.48
C LEU A 86 6.33 12.67 -7.73
N SER A 87 6.32 11.34 -7.88
CA SER A 87 5.34 10.49 -7.19
C SER A 87 5.45 10.60 -5.68
N THR A 88 6.65 10.37 -5.13
CA THR A 88 6.93 10.39 -3.70
C THR A 88 6.68 11.76 -3.08
N PRO A 89 7.22 12.88 -3.59
CA PRO A 89 6.93 14.20 -3.02
C PRO A 89 5.44 14.55 -3.06
N CYS A 90 4.73 14.22 -4.14
CA CYS A 90 3.29 14.47 -4.23
C CYS A 90 2.52 13.60 -3.23
N GLY A 91 2.94 12.35 -3.01
CA GLY A 91 2.33 11.48 -2.02
C GLY A 91 2.56 11.97 -0.58
N ILE A 92 3.78 12.42 -0.28
CA ILE A 92 4.13 13.05 1.00
C ILE A 92 3.28 14.31 1.20
N LEU A 93 3.15 15.17 0.18
CA LEU A 93 2.31 16.37 0.28
C LEU A 93 0.84 16.03 0.55
N CYS A 94 0.31 15.01 -0.11
CA CYS A 94 -1.05 14.53 0.17
C CYS A 94 -1.19 14.06 1.63
N PHE A 95 -0.22 13.29 2.14
CA PHE A 95 -0.19 12.89 3.54
C PHE A 95 -0.08 14.11 4.46
N SER A 96 0.84 15.03 4.21
CA SER A 96 1.05 16.19 5.07
C SER A 96 -0.11 17.19 5.08
N ILE A 97 -0.85 17.32 3.98
CA ILE A 97 -1.97 18.28 3.87
C ILE A 97 -3.29 17.65 4.32
N LEU A 98 -3.50 16.36 4.08
CA LEU A 98 -4.75 15.69 4.43
C LEU A 98 -4.66 14.97 5.79
N TYR A 99 -3.64 14.14 5.98
CA TYR A 99 -3.54 13.27 7.14
C TYR A 99 -3.16 14.06 8.39
N HIS A 100 -2.03 14.79 8.39
CA HIS A 100 -1.55 15.48 9.60
C HIS A 100 -2.56 16.46 10.20
N PRO A 101 -3.26 17.32 9.43
CA PRO A 101 -4.26 18.20 10.04
C PRO A 101 -5.41 17.43 10.66
N LEU A 102 -5.93 16.40 9.99
CA LEU A 102 -7.06 15.62 10.51
C LEU A 102 -6.67 14.76 11.72
N HIS A 103 -5.54 14.07 11.63
CA HIS A 103 -5.08 13.15 12.68
C HIS A 103 -4.49 13.92 13.86
N ASP A 104 -3.55 14.85 13.62
CA ASP A 104 -2.76 15.44 14.70
C ASP A 104 -3.43 16.67 15.34
N LEU A 105 -4.16 17.49 14.55
CA LEU A 105 -4.87 18.66 15.11
C LEU A 105 -6.27 18.31 15.60
N TYR A 106 -6.98 17.44 14.87
CA TYR A 106 -8.37 17.09 15.17
C TYR A 106 -8.56 15.71 15.80
N ASN A 107 -7.50 14.94 16.02
CA ASN A 107 -7.54 13.60 16.63
C ASN A 107 -8.51 12.65 15.92
N VAL A 108 -8.66 12.79 14.60
CA VAL A 108 -9.49 11.88 13.80
C VAL A 108 -8.76 10.54 13.67
N PRO A 109 -9.39 9.41 14.02
CA PRO A 109 -8.76 8.10 13.87
C PRO A 109 -8.32 7.84 12.43
N THR A 110 -7.14 7.29 12.24
CA THR A 110 -6.58 7.00 10.92
C THR A 110 -7.48 6.11 10.08
N GLN A 111 -8.13 5.12 10.70
CA GLN A 111 -9.14 4.30 10.03
C GLN A 111 -10.21 5.15 9.33
N VAL A 112 -10.71 6.21 9.98
CA VAL A 112 -11.75 7.09 9.41
C VAL A 112 -11.21 7.87 8.21
N ILE A 113 -9.98 8.41 8.33
CA ILE A 113 -9.29 9.12 7.24
C ILE A 113 -9.10 8.19 6.04
N MET A 114 -8.72 6.93 6.29
CA MET A 114 -8.56 5.91 5.27
C MET A 114 -9.87 5.54 4.57
N MET A 115 -10.94 5.30 5.34
CA MET A 115 -12.26 5.00 4.77
C MET A 115 -12.78 6.17 3.94
N PHE A 116 -12.54 7.41 4.37
CA PHE A 116 -12.84 8.61 3.58
C PHE A 116 -12.05 8.64 2.27
N LEU A 117 -10.74 8.37 2.31
CA LEU A 117 -9.91 8.33 1.10
C LEU A 117 -10.38 7.26 0.11
N ILE A 118 -10.70 6.05 0.60
CA ILE A 118 -11.28 4.96 -0.20
C ILE A 118 -12.59 5.42 -0.85
N ALA A 119 -13.50 6.03 -0.08
CA ALA A 119 -14.77 6.54 -0.59
C ALA A 119 -14.57 7.60 -1.69
N VAL A 120 -13.64 8.53 -1.51
CA VAL A 120 -13.28 9.54 -2.52
C VAL A 120 -12.73 8.89 -3.79
N TYR A 121 -11.89 7.86 -3.66
CA TYR A 121 -11.32 7.16 -4.81
C TYR A 121 -12.37 6.36 -5.58
N ILE A 122 -13.31 5.73 -4.88
CA ILE A 122 -14.47 5.05 -5.47
C ILE A 122 -15.35 6.08 -6.21
N LEU A 123 -15.64 7.21 -5.57
CA LEU A 123 -16.43 8.29 -6.17
C LEU A 123 -15.78 8.77 -7.48
N PHE A 124 -14.48 9.10 -7.46
CA PHE A 124 -13.77 9.54 -8.67
C PHE A 124 -13.74 8.48 -9.76
N THR A 125 -13.64 7.21 -9.38
CA THR A 125 -13.71 6.08 -10.30
C THR A 125 -15.05 6.00 -11.01
N ILE A 126 -16.15 6.13 -10.26
CA ILE A 126 -17.51 6.10 -10.80
C ILE A 126 -17.74 7.31 -11.71
N LEU A 127 -17.36 8.51 -11.26
CA LEU A 127 -17.55 9.76 -12.02
C LEU A 127 -16.76 9.77 -13.34
N LYS A 128 -15.56 9.17 -13.37
CA LYS A 128 -14.73 9.08 -14.58
C LYS A 128 -14.96 7.79 -15.39
N ARG A 129 -15.98 7.00 -15.05
CA ARG A 129 -16.29 5.76 -15.76
C ARG A 129 -16.74 6.07 -17.19
N LYS A 130 -15.91 5.73 -18.16
CA LYS A 130 -16.31 5.68 -19.58
C LYS A 130 -16.81 4.28 -19.92
N PRO A 131 -17.85 4.12 -20.76
CA PRO A 131 -18.24 2.81 -21.25
C PRO A 131 -17.06 2.20 -22.00
N ARG A 132 -16.54 1.08 -21.50
CA ARG A 132 -15.50 0.30 -22.18
C ARG A 132 -16.16 -0.86 -22.89
N TYR A 133 -15.91 -0.98 -24.19
CA TYR A 133 -16.19 -2.21 -24.91
C TYR A 133 -15.13 -3.23 -24.48
N ILE A 134 -15.52 -4.17 -23.63
CA ILE A 134 -14.64 -5.25 -23.17
C ILE A 134 -14.55 -6.26 -24.31
N ASN A 135 -13.62 -6.04 -25.25
CA ASN A 135 -13.48 -6.93 -26.40
C ASN A 135 -12.60 -8.16 -26.11
N SER A 136 -12.01 -8.25 -24.90
CA SER A 136 -11.15 -9.35 -24.51
C SER A 136 -11.22 -9.54 -23.00
N CYS A 137 -11.67 -10.71 -22.56
CA CYS A 137 -11.61 -11.10 -21.14
C CYS A 137 -10.12 -11.28 -20.77
N PRO A 138 -9.58 -10.54 -19.79
CA PRO A 138 -8.19 -10.68 -19.38
C PRO A 138 -8.01 -11.93 -18.49
N PHE A 139 -8.28 -13.11 -19.05
CA PHE A 139 -8.29 -14.39 -18.33
C PHE A 139 -7.01 -14.62 -17.53
N ILE A 140 -5.85 -14.26 -18.08
CA ILE A 140 -4.54 -14.39 -17.41
C ILE A 140 -4.49 -13.55 -16.13
N ILE A 141 -4.99 -12.31 -16.15
CA ILE A 141 -4.99 -11.43 -14.98
C ILE A 141 -5.96 -11.97 -13.92
N ILE A 142 -7.13 -12.44 -14.34
CA ILE A 142 -8.11 -13.04 -13.42
C ILE A 142 -7.51 -14.29 -12.77
N LEU A 143 -6.89 -15.18 -13.55
CA LEU A 143 -6.21 -16.37 -13.04
C LEU A 143 -5.10 -16.01 -12.07
N TYR A 144 -4.27 -15.01 -12.39
CA TYR A 144 -3.23 -14.51 -11.50
C TYR A 144 -3.82 -14.03 -10.15
N LEU A 145 -4.89 -13.23 -10.17
CA LEU A 145 -5.53 -12.77 -8.95
C LEU A 145 -6.12 -13.93 -8.14
N VAL A 146 -6.77 -14.90 -8.79
CA VAL A 146 -7.29 -16.09 -8.10
C VAL A 146 -6.15 -16.86 -7.43
N VAL A 147 -5.06 -17.14 -8.13
CA VAL A 147 -3.88 -17.83 -7.55
C VAL A 147 -3.29 -17.02 -6.40
N TYR A 148 -3.16 -15.70 -6.57
CA TYR A 148 -2.63 -14.79 -5.55
C TYR A 148 -3.46 -14.84 -4.26
N TYR A 149 -4.77 -14.58 -4.33
CA TYR A 149 -5.64 -14.58 -3.16
C TYR A 149 -5.82 -15.97 -2.53
N THR A 150 -5.88 -17.03 -3.35
CA THR A 150 -5.95 -18.40 -2.83
C THR A 150 -4.68 -18.82 -2.09
N THR A 151 -3.51 -18.35 -2.54
CA THR A 151 -2.24 -18.58 -1.85
C THR A 151 -2.26 -17.96 -0.45
N PHE A 152 -2.61 -16.68 -0.33
CA PHE A 152 -2.71 -16.04 0.99
C PHE A 152 -3.81 -16.64 1.87
N LEU A 153 -4.94 -17.05 1.29
CA LEU A 153 -5.98 -17.75 2.03
C LEU A 153 -5.50 -19.10 2.58
N PHE A 154 -4.77 -19.87 1.77
CA PHE A 154 -4.19 -21.14 2.18
C PHE A 154 -3.16 -20.94 3.29
N MET A 155 -2.29 -19.94 3.16
CA MET A 155 -1.36 -19.52 4.22
C MET A 155 -2.10 -19.09 5.50
N ALA A 156 -3.22 -18.38 5.38
CA ALA A 156 -4.03 -17.95 6.52
C ALA A 156 -4.65 -19.13 7.29
N ILE A 157 -5.12 -20.15 6.58
CA ILE A 157 -5.82 -21.31 7.19
C ILE A 157 -4.85 -22.36 7.71
N LEU A 158 -3.80 -22.68 6.96
CA LEU A 158 -2.93 -23.83 7.24
C LEU A 158 -1.58 -23.44 7.81
N GLY A 159 -1.17 -22.19 7.61
CA GLY A 159 0.12 -21.72 8.09
C GLY A 159 0.15 -21.56 9.59
N LYS A 160 1.22 -22.08 10.18
CA LYS A 160 1.51 -22.13 11.62
C LYS A 160 2.58 -21.10 11.96
N PRO A 161 2.19 -19.87 12.34
CA PRO A 161 3.16 -18.80 12.59
C PRO A 161 4.13 -19.13 13.73
N GLU A 162 3.76 -20.04 14.64
CA GLU A 162 4.62 -20.52 15.73
C GLU A 162 5.91 -21.24 15.26
N ASN A 163 5.94 -21.70 14.01
CA ASN A 163 7.11 -22.37 13.43
C ASN A 163 8.03 -21.41 12.68
N GLU A 164 7.60 -20.16 12.46
CA GLU A 164 8.40 -19.18 11.75
C GLU A 164 9.33 -18.43 12.71
N VAL A 165 10.59 -18.30 12.32
CA VAL A 165 11.61 -17.59 13.10
C VAL A 165 12.15 -16.46 12.25
N SER A 166 11.99 -15.24 12.73
CA SER A 166 12.56 -14.06 12.07
C SER A 166 14.05 -13.97 12.40
N THR A 167 14.91 -14.20 11.41
CA THR A 167 16.38 -14.10 11.55
C THR A 167 16.93 -12.73 11.17
N GLY A 168 16.05 -11.74 10.98
CA GLY A 168 16.42 -10.37 10.60
C GLY A 168 16.98 -9.55 11.77
N PRO A 169 17.47 -8.32 11.51
CA PRO A 169 17.79 -7.37 12.56
C PRO A 169 16.53 -7.00 13.34
N HIS A 170 16.55 -7.25 14.65
CA HIS A 170 15.45 -6.95 15.57
C HIS A 170 15.70 -5.65 16.32
N GLU A 171 14.64 -4.88 16.54
CA GLU A 171 14.69 -3.81 17.54
C GLU A 171 14.85 -4.44 18.93
N ILE A 172 15.79 -3.91 19.70
CA ILE A 172 16.00 -4.33 21.08
C ILE A 172 14.80 -3.85 21.89
N ILE A 173 14.04 -4.77 22.45
CA ILE A 173 12.94 -4.43 23.35
C ILE A 173 13.56 -3.98 24.68
N GLY A 174 13.03 -2.93 25.30
CA GLY A 174 13.40 -2.46 26.65
C GLY A 174 13.87 -1.00 26.75
N PRO A 175 14.07 -0.48 27.98
CA PRO A 175 14.78 0.79 28.21
C PRO A 175 16.15 0.76 27.52
N CYS A 176 16.67 1.90 27.04
CA CYS A 176 17.96 1.96 26.29
C CYS A 176 19.16 1.28 26.99
N ASN A 177 19.05 0.99 28.29
CA ASN A 177 20.07 0.33 29.11
C ASN A 177 19.81 -1.18 29.35
N VAL A 178 18.78 -1.77 28.77
CA VAL A 178 18.42 -3.18 29.00
C VAL A 178 18.11 -3.84 27.67
N THR A 179 18.90 -4.86 27.32
CA THR A 179 18.61 -5.75 26.19
C THR A 179 17.68 -6.85 26.68
N VAL A 180 16.41 -6.87 26.25
CA VAL A 180 15.60 -8.09 26.34
C VAL A 180 15.52 -8.79 24.99
N PRO A 181 15.53 -10.14 24.97
CA PRO A 181 15.38 -10.90 23.73
C PRO A 181 14.03 -10.59 23.09
N SER A 182 14.01 -10.28 21.78
CA SER A 182 12.76 -10.12 21.05
C SER A 182 12.06 -11.47 20.88
N PHE A 183 10.73 -11.45 20.78
CA PHE A 183 9.92 -12.64 20.55
C PHE A 183 10.45 -13.42 19.33
N GLY A 184 10.77 -14.71 19.53
CA GLY A 184 11.30 -15.60 18.49
C GLY A 184 12.82 -15.79 18.47
N THR A 185 13.55 -15.17 19.39
CA THR A 185 15.00 -15.45 19.55
C THR A 185 15.22 -16.70 20.41
N VAL A 186 15.55 -17.82 19.76
CA VAL A 186 16.14 -18.97 20.44
C VAL A 186 17.63 -18.68 20.60
N SER A 187 18.08 -18.55 21.85
CA SER A 187 19.50 -18.68 22.21
C SER A 187 19.93 -20.14 22.17
#